data_AF-A0A497IFP5-F1
#
_entry.id   AF-A0A497IFP5-F1
#
_cell.length_a   1.000
_cell.length_b   1.000
_cell.length_c   1.000
_cell.angle_alpha   90.00
_cell.angle_beta   90.00
_cell.angle_gamma   90.00
#
_symmetry.space_group_name_H-M   'P 1'
#
loop_
_entity.id
_entity.type
_entity.pdbx_description
1 polymer ?
#
loop_
_entity_poly.entity_id
_entity_poly.type
_entity_poly.pdbx_seq_one_letter_code
_entity_poly.pdbx_strand_id
1 'polypeptide(L)'
;MAIFKKSKLATKDIQSLVLEMITKAKPKEEVIQTLTASGLSGEEAEMIYESAKKEYEKLLKSEIGKAIQKAADERKQEIIRQLEEEMAAMEKELKTHLDLEAMKEKQELNKKLEHVDAEVGALKSELFSVKMDTKKKISELESEVETVRLKGFIKILLSIVTILASIVMALFSVTNIYKVLANMEGDVLLPIVLYLVVFIGAVMFTWLGVKVYRA
;
A
#
# COMPACT_ATOMS: atom_id res chain seq x y z
N MET A 1 -24.81 -0.48 -103.32
CA MET A 1 -24.20 -0.30 -101.97
C MET A 1 -25.02 -1.02 -100.88
N ALA A 2 -25.27 -2.34 -101.04
CA ALA A 2 -26.16 -3.11 -100.14
C ALA A 2 -25.65 -4.53 -99.79
N ILE A 3 -24.41 -4.87 -100.14
CA ILE A 3 -23.88 -6.24 -99.94
C ILE A 3 -23.12 -6.39 -98.61
N PHE A 4 -22.70 -5.29 -97.98
CA PHE A 4 -21.88 -5.32 -96.76
C PHE A 4 -22.65 -5.48 -95.44
N LYS A 5 -24.00 -5.50 -95.46
CA LYS A 5 -24.81 -5.59 -94.23
C LYS A 5 -25.18 -7.02 -93.82
N LYS A 6 -25.18 -7.98 -94.76
CA LYS A 6 -25.48 -9.41 -94.49
C LYS A 6 -24.27 -10.20 -93.96
N SER A 7 -23.03 -9.80 -94.26
CA SER A 7 -21.83 -10.56 -93.83
C SER A 7 -21.47 -10.38 -92.35
N LYS A 8 -21.84 -9.24 -91.74
CA LYS A 8 -21.55 -8.94 -90.32
C LYS A 8 -22.34 -9.78 -89.31
N LEU A 9 -23.48 -10.35 -89.72
CA LEU A 9 -24.27 -11.22 -88.86
C LEU A 9 -23.66 -12.63 -88.81
N ALA A 10 -23.31 -13.19 -89.98
CA ALA A 10 -22.66 -14.51 -90.09
C ALA A 10 -21.28 -14.57 -89.42
N THR A 11 -20.52 -13.47 -89.39
CA THR A 11 -19.19 -13.43 -88.75
C THR A 11 -19.25 -13.51 -87.23
N LYS A 12 -20.30 -12.98 -86.59
CA LYS A 12 -20.49 -13.11 -85.13
C LYS A 12 -20.83 -14.53 -84.71
N ASP A 13 -21.67 -15.21 -85.48
CA ASP A 13 -22.06 -16.59 -85.22
C ASP A 13 -20.86 -17.54 -85.40
N ILE A 14 -20.03 -17.30 -86.42
CA ILE A 14 -18.78 -18.03 -86.64
C ILE A 14 -17.78 -17.77 -85.52
N GLN A 15 -17.60 -16.52 -85.07
CA GLN A 15 -16.72 -16.21 -83.93
C GLN A 15 -17.18 -16.87 -82.63
N SER A 16 -18.49 -16.88 -82.37
CA SER A 16 -19.07 -17.55 -81.21
C SER A 16 -18.85 -19.07 -81.26
N LEU A 17 -19.01 -19.69 -82.44
CA LEU A 17 -18.75 -21.12 -82.64
C LEU A 17 -17.28 -21.47 -82.39
N VAL A 18 -16.35 -20.66 -82.91
CA VAL A 18 -14.90 -20.85 -82.69
C VAL A 18 -14.53 -20.70 -81.23
N LEU A 19 -15.10 -19.71 -80.54
CA LEU A 19 -14.88 -19.51 -79.11
C LEU A 19 -15.41 -20.70 -78.28
N GLU A 20 -16.55 -21.27 -78.66
CA GLU A 20 -17.09 -22.49 -78.05
C GLU A 20 -16.19 -23.72 -78.29
N MET A 21 -15.62 -23.85 -79.50
CA MET A 21 -14.70 -24.93 -79.81
C MET A 21 -13.37 -24.80 -79.05
N ILE A 22 -12.86 -23.57 -78.90
CA ILE A 22 -11.64 -23.27 -78.14
C ILE A 22 -11.85 -23.52 -76.64
N THR A 23 -12.99 -23.11 -76.08
CA THR A 23 -13.35 -23.37 -74.67
C THR A 23 -13.50 -24.86 -74.38
N LYS A 24 -13.96 -25.66 -75.35
CA LYS A 24 -13.99 -27.13 -75.29
C LYS A 24 -12.63 -27.80 -75.56
N ALA A 25 -11.55 -27.01 -75.69
CA ALA A 25 -10.19 -27.48 -75.96
C ALA A 25 -10.05 -28.34 -77.23
N LYS A 26 -10.83 -28.03 -78.27
CA LYS A 26 -10.67 -28.70 -79.57
C LYS A 26 -9.31 -28.35 -80.20
N PRO A 27 -8.65 -29.32 -80.86
CA PRO A 27 -7.38 -29.07 -81.54
C PRO A 27 -7.55 -28.07 -82.69
N LYS A 28 -6.52 -27.24 -82.90
CA LYS A 28 -6.51 -26.13 -83.88
C LYS A 28 -6.93 -26.61 -85.27
N GLU A 29 -6.43 -27.77 -85.67
CA GLU A 29 -6.66 -28.38 -86.98
C GLU A 29 -8.15 -28.71 -87.20
N GLU A 30 -8.86 -29.19 -86.17
CA GLU A 30 -10.30 -29.49 -86.24
C GLU A 30 -11.13 -28.20 -86.36
N VAL A 31 -10.72 -27.14 -85.65
CA VAL A 31 -11.36 -25.82 -85.73
C VAL A 31 -11.19 -25.22 -87.13
N ILE A 32 -9.97 -25.25 -87.68
CA ILE A 32 -9.69 -24.74 -89.03
C ILE A 32 -10.42 -25.57 -90.10
N GLN A 33 -10.46 -26.90 -89.98
CA GLN A 33 -11.21 -27.76 -90.90
C GLN A 33 -12.72 -27.45 -90.87
N THR A 34 -13.30 -27.22 -89.69
CA THR A 34 -14.71 -26.86 -89.54
C THR A 34 -15.03 -25.50 -90.16
N LEU A 35 -14.12 -24.53 -90.01
CA LEU A 35 -14.24 -23.21 -90.62
C LEU A 35 -14.11 -23.26 -92.15
N THR A 36 -13.17 -24.07 -92.65
CA THR A 36 -12.97 -24.28 -94.09
C THR A 36 -14.17 -24.99 -94.72
N ALA A 37 -14.73 -25.99 -94.04
CA ALA A 37 -15.97 -26.67 -94.44
C ALA A 37 -17.19 -25.74 -94.42
N SER A 38 -17.14 -24.65 -93.66
CA SER A 38 -18.16 -23.60 -93.61
C SER A 38 -18.01 -22.55 -94.72
N GLY A 39 -17.04 -22.72 -95.63
CA GLY A 39 -16.85 -21.87 -96.81
C GLY A 39 -15.82 -20.73 -96.65
N LEU A 40 -15.03 -20.74 -95.57
CA LEU A 40 -13.91 -19.79 -95.37
C LEU A 40 -12.65 -20.30 -96.08
N SER A 41 -11.82 -19.38 -96.56
CA SER A 41 -10.46 -19.74 -96.99
C SER A 41 -9.58 -20.13 -95.80
N GLY A 42 -8.51 -20.88 -96.04
CA GLY A 42 -7.59 -21.31 -94.97
C GLY A 42 -6.99 -20.13 -94.19
N GLU A 43 -6.64 -19.04 -94.87
CA GLU A 43 -6.12 -17.82 -94.23
C GLU A 43 -7.19 -17.10 -93.38
N GLU A 44 -8.44 -17.04 -93.86
CA GLU A 44 -9.54 -16.44 -93.09
C GLU A 44 -9.89 -17.29 -91.85
N ALA A 45 -9.89 -18.61 -91.98
CA ALA A 45 -10.11 -19.53 -90.87
C ALA A 45 -9.02 -19.38 -89.79
N GLU A 46 -7.76 -19.26 -90.19
CA GLU A 46 -6.62 -19.07 -89.29
C GLU A 46 -6.68 -17.71 -88.58
N MET A 47 -7.01 -16.62 -89.29
CA MET A 47 -7.22 -15.30 -88.67
C MET A 47 -8.34 -15.31 -87.62
N ILE A 48 -9.48 -15.95 -87.92
CA ILE A 48 -10.62 -16.02 -87.00
C ILE A 48 -10.24 -16.85 -85.76
N TYR A 49 -9.54 -17.96 -85.95
CA TYR A 49 -9.04 -18.79 -84.84
C TYR A 49 -8.10 -17.99 -83.92
N GLU A 50 -7.08 -17.32 -84.46
CA GLU A 50 -6.12 -16.55 -83.65
C GLU A 50 -6.79 -15.35 -82.95
N SER A 51 -7.78 -14.72 -83.58
CA SER A 51 -8.58 -13.67 -82.95
C SER A 51 -9.40 -14.20 -81.77
N ALA A 52 -10.12 -15.30 -81.95
CA ALA A 52 -10.94 -15.92 -80.91
C ALA A 52 -10.09 -16.48 -79.77
N LYS A 53 -8.92 -17.02 -80.08
CA LYS A 53 -7.94 -17.48 -79.07
C LYS A 53 -7.46 -16.33 -78.18
N LYS A 54 -7.08 -15.19 -78.77
CA LYS A 54 -6.69 -14.00 -78.00
C LYS A 54 -7.82 -13.48 -77.11
N GLU A 55 -9.05 -13.52 -77.61
CA GLU A 55 -10.23 -13.14 -76.82
C GLU A 55 -10.48 -14.10 -75.65
N TYR A 56 -10.39 -15.41 -75.89
CA TYR A 56 -10.47 -16.43 -74.85
C TYR A 56 -9.39 -16.26 -73.78
N GLU A 57 -8.13 -16.04 -74.17
CA GLU A 57 -7.03 -15.80 -73.22
C GLU A 57 -7.27 -14.55 -72.35
N LYS A 58 -7.87 -13.50 -72.93
CA LYS A 58 -8.21 -12.28 -72.20
C LYS A 58 -9.35 -12.51 -71.20
N LEU A 59 -10.40 -13.24 -71.61
CA LEU A 59 -11.50 -13.63 -70.74
C LEU A 59 -11.00 -14.50 -69.58
N LEU A 60 -10.20 -15.52 -69.89
CA LEU A 60 -9.63 -16.44 -68.91
C LEU A 60 -8.78 -15.70 -67.87
N LYS A 61 -7.90 -14.78 -68.29
CA LYS A 61 -7.13 -13.94 -67.36
C LYS A 61 -8.01 -13.09 -66.46
N SER A 62 -9.09 -12.52 -67.00
CA SER A 62 -10.03 -11.71 -66.21
C SER A 62 -10.78 -12.56 -65.17
N GLU A 63 -11.22 -13.75 -65.57
CA GLU A 63 -12.02 -14.63 -64.72
C GLU A 63 -11.17 -15.27 -63.62
N ILE A 64 -9.94 -15.70 -63.94
CA ILE A 64 -8.94 -16.13 -62.95
C ILE A 64 -8.63 -14.97 -61.98
N GLY A 65 -8.43 -13.74 -62.48
CA GLY A 65 -8.20 -12.57 -61.64
C GLY A 65 -9.33 -12.31 -60.64
N LYS A 66 -10.60 -12.41 -61.09
CA LYS A 66 -11.77 -12.29 -60.21
C LYS A 66 -11.85 -13.40 -59.18
N ALA A 67 -11.56 -14.65 -59.57
CA ALA A 67 -11.58 -15.79 -58.66
C ALA A 67 -10.50 -15.67 -57.58
N ILE A 68 -9.28 -15.26 -57.95
CA ILE A 68 -8.18 -15.00 -57.01
C ILE A 68 -8.55 -13.86 -56.05
N GLN A 69 -9.10 -12.76 -56.57
CA GLN A 69 -9.50 -11.63 -55.74
C GLN A 69 -10.57 -12.03 -54.73
N LYS A 70 -11.59 -12.76 -55.17
CA LYS A 70 -12.65 -13.27 -54.29
C LYS A 70 -12.08 -14.19 -53.20
N ALA A 71 -11.22 -15.13 -53.56
CA ALA A 71 -10.59 -16.02 -52.59
C ALA A 71 -9.70 -15.25 -51.59
N ALA A 72 -9.00 -14.22 -52.05
CA ALA A 72 -8.19 -13.36 -51.18
C ALA A 72 -9.05 -12.56 -50.20
N ASP A 73 -10.18 -12.00 -50.66
CA ASP A 73 -11.10 -11.24 -49.83
C ASP A 73 -11.80 -12.12 -48.79
N GLU A 74 -12.27 -13.31 -49.18
CA GLU A 74 -12.82 -14.32 -48.27
C GLU A 74 -11.79 -14.74 -47.22
N ARG A 75 -10.54 -15.00 -47.64
CA ARG A 75 -9.48 -15.38 -46.72
C ARG A 75 -9.11 -14.25 -45.76
N LYS A 76 -9.10 -13.01 -46.23
CA LYS A 76 -8.86 -11.83 -45.40
C LYS A 76 -9.97 -11.66 -44.35
N GLN A 77 -11.23 -11.82 -44.74
CA GLN A 77 -12.36 -11.73 -43.81
C GLN A 77 -12.29 -12.81 -42.73
N GLU A 78 -11.95 -14.05 -43.10
CA GLU A 78 -11.81 -15.13 -42.13
C GLU A 78 -10.66 -14.89 -41.14
N ILE A 79 -9.52 -14.40 -41.62
CA ILE A 79 -8.39 -14.04 -40.75
C ILE A 79 -8.78 -12.93 -39.77
N ILE A 80 -9.49 -11.89 -40.24
CA ILE A 80 -9.96 -10.80 -39.36
C ILE A 80 -10.91 -11.34 -38.30
N ARG A 81 -11.88 -12.18 -38.68
CA ARG A 81 -12.84 -12.78 -37.74
C ARG A 81 -12.14 -13.62 -36.66
N GLN A 82 -11.18 -14.46 -37.06
CA GLN A 82 -10.40 -15.27 -36.11
C GLN A 82 -9.57 -14.40 -35.16
N LEU A 83 -8.92 -13.36 -35.67
CA LEU A 83 -8.17 -12.40 -34.85
C LEU A 83 -9.09 -11.65 -33.87
N GLU A 84 -10.27 -11.22 -34.30
CA GLU A 84 -11.26 -10.57 -33.43
C GLU A 84 -11.73 -11.50 -32.31
N GLU A 85 -11.99 -12.79 -32.61
CA GLU A 85 -12.37 -13.80 -31.62
C GLU A 85 -11.24 -14.09 -30.62
N GLU A 86 -10.00 -14.23 -31.09
CA GLU A 86 -8.83 -14.45 -30.24
C GLU A 86 -8.53 -13.24 -29.36
N MET A 87 -8.61 -12.02 -29.89
CA MET A 87 -8.42 -10.80 -29.10
C MET A 87 -9.49 -10.66 -28.03
N ALA A 88 -10.76 -10.90 -28.36
CA ALA A 88 -11.85 -10.84 -27.38
C ALA A 88 -11.70 -11.92 -26.28
N ALA A 89 -11.23 -13.12 -26.64
CA ALA A 89 -10.94 -14.17 -25.67
C ALA A 89 -9.77 -13.77 -24.75
N MET A 90 -8.67 -13.26 -25.30
CA MET A 90 -7.52 -12.77 -24.53
C MET A 90 -7.89 -11.60 -23.61
N GLU A 91 -8.71 -10.65 -24.08
CA GLU A 91 -9.17 -9.53 -23.26
C GLU A 91 -10.01 -10.01 -22.07
N LYS A 92 -10.90 -10.98 -22.31
CA LYS A 92 -11.69 -11.60 -21.25
C LYS A 92 -10.81 -12.33 -20.23
N GLU A 93 -9.84 -13.10 -20.70
CA GLU A 93 -8.91 -13.84 -19.84
C GLU A 93 -8.05 -12.88 -19.00
N LEU A 94 -7.48 -11.85 -19.63
CA LEU A 94 -6.69 -10.82 -18.95
C LEU A 94 -7.51 -10.11 -17.86
N LYS A 95 -8.76 -9.76 -18.16
CA LYS A 95 -9.67 -9.15 -17.19
C LYS A 95 -9.93 -10.07 -16.00
N THR A 96 -10.20 -11.36 -16.24
CA THR A 96 -10.40 -12.32 -15.15
C THR A 96 -9.14 -12.51 -14.30
N HIS A 97 -7.95 -12.49 -14.90
CA HIS A 97 -6.69 -12.57 -14.17
C HIS A 97 -6.47 -11.35 -13.29
N LEU A 98 -6.70 -10.15 -13.83
CA LEU A 98 -6.61 -8.89 -13.09
C LEU A 98 -7.60 -8.85 -11.91
N ASP A 99 -8.85 -9.25 -12.12
CA ASP A 99 -9.85 -9.31 -11.04
C ASP A 99 -9.43 -10.28 -9.92
N LEU A 100 -8.82 -11.41 -10.29
CA LEU A 100 -8.34 -12.42 -9.34
C LEU A 100 -7.10 -11.95 -8.56
N GLU A 101 -6.16 -11.27 -9.22
CA GLU A 101 -5.01 -10.64 -8.57
C GLU A 101 -5.45 -9.53 -7.62
N ALA A 102 -6.36 -8.66 -8.05
CA ALA A 102 -6.92 -7.60 -7.21
C ALA A 102 -7.62 -8.17 -5.96
N MET A 103 -8.35 -9.28 -6.10
CA MET A 103 -8.94 -9.96 -4.94
C MET A 103 -7.88 -10.54 -3.99
N LYS A 104 -6.82 -11.15 -4.51
CA LYS A 104 -5.73 -11.70 -3.69
C LYS A 104 -5.00 -10.61 -2.92
N GLU A 105 -4.65 -9.52 -3.59
CA GLU A 105 -3.97 -8.38 -2.96
C GLU A 105 -4.86 -7.75 -1.87
N LYS A 106 -6.15 -7.59 -2.16
CA LYS A 106 -7.13 -7.10 -1.17
C LYS A 106 -7.24 -8.02 0.04
N GLN A 107 -7.23 -9.35 -0.16
CA GLN A 107 -7.21 -10.31 0.94
C GLN A 107 -5.93 -10.22 1.77
N GLU A 108 -4.77 -10.05 1.12
CA GLU A 108 -3.50 -9.91 1.82
C GLU A 108 -3.45 -8.61 2.64
N LEU A 109 -3.93 -7.50 2.07
CA LEU A 109 -4.07 -6.23 2.78
C LEU A 109 -5.01 -6.34 3.99
N ASN A 110 -6.15 -7.02 3.83
CA ASN A 110 -7.07 -7.24 4.96
C ASN A 110 -6.43 -8.06 6.08
N LYS A 111 -5.67 -9.12 5.75
CA LYS A 111 -4.95 -9.90 6.77
C LYS A 111 -3.89 -9.06 7.50
N LYS A 112 -3.17 -8.21 6.77
CA LYS A 112 -2.21 -7.27 7.38
C LYS A 112 -2.91 -6.25 8.29
N LEU A 113 -4.07 -5.75 7.86
CA LEU A 113 -4.87 -4.81 8.65
C LEU A 113 -5.37 -5.45 9.95
N GLU A 114 -5.93 -6.67 9.88
CA GLU A 114 -6.36 -7.42 11.06
C GLU A 114 -5.23 -7.66 12.05
N HIS A 115 -4.03 -7.96 11.55
CA HIS A 115 -2.83 -8.12 12.39
C HIS A 115 -2.43 -6.81 13.08
N VAL A 116 -2.43 -5.70 12.35
CA VAL A 116 -2.13 -4.37 12.91
C VAL A 116 -3.17 -3.96 13.94
N ASP A 117 -4.46 -4.21 13.70
CA ASP A 117 -5.53 -3.92 14.66
C ASP A 117 -5.35 -4.73 15.96
N ALA A 118 -4.93 -5.99 15.86
CA ALA A 118 -4.61 -6.82 17.00
C ALA A 118 -3.40 -6.29 17.79
N GLU A 119 -2.32 -5.88 17.11
CA GLU A 119 -1.14 -5.28 17.75
C GLU A 119 -1.48 -3.95 18.44
N VAL A 120 -2.25 -3.09 17.79
CA VAL A 120 -2.73 -1.82 18.38
C VAL A 120 -3.60 -2.09 19.61
N GLY A 121 -4.46 -3.11 19.56
CA GLY A 121 -5.26 -3.57 20.69
C GLY A 121 -4.39 -4.03 21.87
N ALA A 122 -3.37 -4.84 21.59
CA ALA A 122 -2.41 -5.32 22.60
C ALA A 122 -1.63 -4.16 23.22
N LEU A 123 -1.04 -3.29 22.40
CA LEU A 123 -0.28 -2.12 22.85
C LEU A 123 -1.14 -1.16 23.69
N LYS A 124 -2.42 -0.99 23.35
CA LYS A 124 -3.35 -0.18 24.13
C LYS A 124 -3.60 -0.77 25.52
N SER A 125 -3.69 -2.10 25.62
CA SER A 125 -3.81 -2.81 26.90
C SER A 125 -2.53 -2.68 27.73
N GLU A 126 -1.37 -2.88 27.12
CA GLU A 126 -0.06 -2.69 27.77
C GLU A 126 0.11 -1.26 28.29
N LEU A 127 -0.18 -0.26 27.47
CA LEU A 127 -0.12 1.15 27.86
C LEU A 127 -1.04 1.45 29.04
N PHE A 128 -2.23 0.86 29.08
CA PHE A 128 -3.15 1.00 30.20
C PHE A 128 -2.59 0.37 31.49
N SER A 129 -2.01 -0.82 31.40
CA SER A 129 -1.34 -1.47 32.53
C SER A 129 -0.19 -0.61 33.07
N VAL A 130 0.71 -0.15 32.19
CA VAL A 130 1.85 0.71 32.57
C VAL A 130 1.37 2.01 33.24
N LYS A 131 0.29 2.61 32.73
CA LYS A 131 -0.31 3.80 33.33
C LYS A 131 -0.83 3.53 34.74
N MET A 132 -1.50 2.40 34.96
CA MET A 132 -1.98 2.00 36.29
C MET A 132 -0.84 1.73 37.26
N ASP A 133 0.19 0.98 36.82
CA ASP A 133 1.36 0.68 37.63
C ASP A 133 2.12 1.95 38.02
N THR A 134 2.26 2.88 37.08
CA THR A 134 2.92 4.17 37.33
C THR A 134 2.09 5.02 38.29
N LYS A 135 0.76 5.08 38.12
CA LYS A 135 -0.12 5.78 39.06
C LYS A 135 -0.02 5.19 40.47
N LYS A 136 0.04 3.87 40.59
CA LYS A 136 0.23 3.18 41.87
C LYS A 136 1.57 3.53 42.52
N LYS A 137 2.67 3.46 41.77
CA LYS A 137 4.00 3.86 42.25
C LYS A 137 4.05 5.32 42.69
N ILE A 138 3.38 6.23 41.97
CA ILE A 138 3.27 7.64 42.37
C ILE A 138 2.55 7.75 43.71
N SER A 139 1.41 7.07 43.89
CA SER A 139 0.69 7.12 45.18
C SER A 139 1.48 6.51 46.34
N GLU A 140 2.26 5.47 46.09
CA GLU A 140 3.17 4.88 47.09
C GLU A 140 4.27 5.88 47.47
N LEU A 141 4.91 6.52 46.49
CA LEU A 141 5.93 7.55 46.70
C LEU A 141 5.37 8.77 47.46
N GLU A 142 4.16 9.24 47.11
CA GLU A 142 3.51 10.35 47.83
C GLU A 142 3.29 10.01 49.30
N SER A 143 2.80 8.80 49.59
CA SER A 143 2.65 8.30 50.97
C SER A 143 4.00 8.17 51.68
N GLU A 144 5.03 7.64 51.01
CA GLU A 144 6.38 7.55 51.57
C GLU A 144 6.94 8.94 51.93
N VAL A 145 6.80 9.92 51.03
CA VAL A 145 7.22 11.31 51.27
C VAL A 145 6.47 11.90 52.46
N GLU A 146 5.16 11.68 52.57
CA GLU A 146 4.36 12.18 53.69
C GLU A 146 4.79 11.56 55.02
N THR A 147 5.07 10.24 55.04
CA THR A 147 5.56 9.55 56.24
C THR A 147 6.95 10.06 56.67
N VAL A 148 7.84 10.33 55.72
CA VAL A 148 9.18 10.90 55.99
C VAL A 148 9.03 12.31 56.54
N ARG A 149 8.16 13.13 55.95
CA ARG A 149 7.88 14.49 56.41
C ARG A 149 7.34 14.49 57.85
N LEU A 150 6.38 13.63 58.16
CA LEU A 150 5.84 13.45 59.51
C LEU A 150 6.92 13.01 60.51
N LYS A 151 7.74 12.01 60.16
CA LYS A 151 8.87 11.59 61.01
C LYS A 151 9.87 12.73 61.26
N GLY A 152 10.15 13.54 60.24
CA GLY A 152 10.99 14.73 60.35
C GLY A 152 10.40 15.75 61.33
N PHE A 153 9.11 16.08 61.18
CA PHE A 153 8.41 16.98 62.10
C PHE A 153 8.39 16.45 63.54
N ILE A 154 8.09 15.16 63.73
CA ILE A 154 8.09 14.55 65.06
C ILE A 154 9.47 14.65 65.71
N LYS A 155 10.56 14.39 64.98
CA LYS A 155 11.92 14.55 65.50
C LYS A 155 12.20 15.99 65.95
N ILE A 156 11.83 16.98 65.14
CA ILE A 156 12.01 18.40 65.48
C ILE A 156 11.22 18.75 66.76
N LEU A 157 9.97 18.30 66.84
CA LEU A 157 9.09 18.58 67.97
C LEU A 157 9.60 17.92 69.26
N LEU A 158 10.08 16.68 69.18
CA LEU A 158 10.72 15.98 70.31
C LEU A 158 11.97 16.73 70.80
N SER A 159 12.79 17.24 69.87
CA SER A 159 13.95 18.06 70.21
C SER A 159 13.52 19.32 70.97
N ILE A 160 12.52 20.07 70.48
CA ILE A 160 12.01 21.28 71.16
C ILE A 160 11.51 20.95 72.57
N VAL A 161 10.71 19.88 72.73
CA VAL A 161 10.20 19.46 74.05
C VAL A 161 11.34 19.12 75.00
N THR A 162 12.39 18.45 74.51
CA THR A 162 13.59 18.10 75.31
C THR A 162 14.34 19.35 75.78
N ILE A 163 14.46 20.36 74.91
CA ILE A 163 15.06 21.66 75.25
C ILE A 163 14.23 22.35 76.35
N LEU A 164 12.91 22.44 76.18
CA LEU A 164 12.01 23.06 77.16
C LEU A 164 12.06 22.37 78.52
N ALA A 165 12.05 21.03 78.54
CA ALA A 165 12.16 20.26 79.78
C ALA A 165 13.50 20.53 80.50
N SER A 166 14.60 20.67 79.75
CA SER A 166 15.91 21.01 80.31
C SER A 166 15.90 22.41 80.94
N ILE A 167 15.26 23.39 80.29
CA ILE A 167 15.10 24.75 80.82
C ILE A 167 14.28 24.73 82.11
N VAL A 168 13.15 24.01 82.15
CA VAL A 168 12.30 23.90 83.35
C VAL A 168 13.07 23.25 84.51
N MET A 169 13.83 22.19 84.25
CA MET A 169 14.67 21.54 85.26
C MET A 169 15.76 22.47 85.80
N ALA A 170 16.37 23.30 84.93
CA ALA A 170 17.34 24.31 85.35
C ALA A 170 16.69 25.37 86.24
N LEU A 171 15.53 25.92 85.85
CA LEU A 171 14.79 26.90 86.66
C LEU A 171 14.35 26.33 88.02
N PHE A 172 13.90 25.07 88.04
CA PHE A 172 13.55 24.38 89.28
C PHE A 172 14.78 24.23 90.20
N SER A 173 15.93 23.86 89.65
CA SER A 173 17.19 23.75 90.38
C SER A 173 17.62 25.09 90.95
N VAL A 174 17.57 26.17 90.16
CA VAL A 174 17.88 27.54 90.61
C VAL A 174 16.93 27.98 91.73
N THR A 175 15.64 27.67 91.61
CA THR A 175 14.64 28.02 92.64
C THR A 175 14.91 27.28 93.96
N ASN A 176 15.27 26.00 93.90
CA ASN A 176 15.61 25.22 95.09
C ASN A 176 16.92 25.71 95.74
N ILE A 177 17.93 26.03 94.92
CA ILE A 177 19.18 26.64 95.40
C ILE A 177 18.86 27.97 96.09
N TYR A 178 18.07 28.85 95.46
CA TYR A 178 17.66 30.12 96.05
C TYR A 178 16.92 29.94 97.40
N LYS A 179 16.01 28.96 97.51
CA LYS A 179 15.32 28.65 98.78
C LYS A 179 16.27 28.19 99.88
N VAL A 180 17.24 27.33 99.55
CA VAL A 180 18.23 26.86 100.52
C VAL A 180 19.13 28.01 100.99
N LEU A 181 19.51 28.89 100.07
CA LEU A 181 20.34 30.05 100.37
C LEU A 181 19.62 31.16 101.12
N ALA A 182 18.31 31.38 100.88
CA ALA A 182 17.52 32.36 101.63
C ALA A 182 17.43 32.04 103.14
N ASN A 183 17.69 30.78 103.52
CA ASN A 183 17.76 30.35 104.91
C ASN A 183 19.18 30.46 105.53
N MET A 184 20.17 30.93 104.77
CA MET A 184 21.53 31.15 105.25
C MET A 184 21.77 32.67 105.37
N GLU A 185 21.82 33.18 106.61
CA GLU A 185 22.22 34.58 106.85
C GLU A 185 23.71 34.78 106.56
N GLY A 186 24.04 35.47 105.47
CA GLY A 186 25.42 35.87 105.16
C GLY A 186 25.62 36.47 103.76
N ASP A 187 26.16 37.68 103.71
CA ASP A 187 26.34 38.54 102.51
C ASP A 187 27.36 38.04 101.46
N VAL A 188 27.80 36.78 101.54
CA VAL A 188 28.79 36.17 100.63
C VAL A 188 28.12 35.34 99.51
N LEU A 189 26.78 35.24 99.54
CA LEU A 189 26.00 34.29 98.77
C LEU A 189 25.72 34.69 97.31
N LEU A 190 25.58 35.99 97.03
CA LEU A 190 25.20 36.49 95.70
C LEU A 190 26.18 36.11 94.56
N PRO A 191 27.52 36.26 94.70
CA PRO A 191 28.45 35.93 93.62
C PRO A 191 28.54 34.42 93.37
N ILE A 192 28.37 33.57 94.38
CA ILE A 192 28.43 32.10 94.23
C ILE A 192 27.21 31.59 93.46
N VAL A 193 26.02 32.13 93.74
CA VAL A 193 24.80 31.80 92.97
C VAL A 193 24.94 32.27 91.54
N LEU A 194 25.42 33.48 91.31
CA LEU A 194 25.62 33.99 89.95
C LEU A 194 26.59 33.11 89.16
N TYR A 195 27.69 32.68 89.81
CA TYR A 195 28.68 31.80 89.19
C TYR A 195 28.10 30.41 88.87
N LEU A 196 27.30 29.82 89.77
CA LEU A 196 26.63 28.54 89.54
C LEU A 196 25.57 28.63 88.42
N VAL A 197 24.78 29.69 88.38
CA VAL A 197 23.77 29.91 87.33
C VAL A 197 24.45 30.10 85.97
N VAL A 198 25.52 30.90 85.89
CA VAL A 198 26.28 31.10 84.65
C VAL A 198 26.99 29.82 84.21
N PHE A 199 27.57 29.06 85.15
CA PHE A 199 28.25 27.80 84.86
C PHE A 199 27.27 26.71 84.37
N ILE A 200 26.13 26.54 85.03
CA ILE A 200 25.07 25.63 84.60
C ILE A 200 24.53 26.05 83.22
N GLY A 201 24.33 27.36 83.00
CA GLY A 201 23.94 27.89 81.69
C GLY A 201 24.93 27.55 80.57
N ALA A 202 26.23 27.73 80.82
CA ALA A 202 27.29 27.45 79.84
C ALA A 202 27.43 25.95 79.53
N VAL A 203 27.34 25.08 80.55
CA VAL A 203 27.40 23.62 80.38
C VAL A 203 26.17 23.10 79.64
N MET A 204 24.97 23.62 79.95
CA MET A 204 23.77 23.23 79.22
C MET A 204 23.83 23.71 77.77
N PHE A 205 24.28 24.95 77.50
CA PHE A 205 24.36 25.49 76.15
C PHE A 205 25.34 24.70 75.26
N THR A 206 26.50 24.33 75.79
CA THR A 206 27.50 23.52 75.06
C THR A 206 27.00 22.09 74.81
N TRP A 207 26.35 21.45 75.79
CA TRP A 207 25.82 20.10 75.62
C TRP A 207 24.63 20.03 74.64
N LEU A 208 23.75 21.04 74.67
CA LEU A 208 22.65 21.20 73.72
C LEU A 208 23.14 21.52 72.30
N GLY A 209 24.12 22.41 72.15
CA GLY A 209 24.72 22.74 70.85
C GLY A 209 25.34 21.52 70.16
N VAL A 210 26.03 20.66 70.91
CA VAL A 210 26.64 19.43 70.37
C VAL A 210 25.59 18.37 69.98
N LYS A 211 24.47 18.28 70.70
CA LYS A 211 23.40 17.33 70.37
C LYS A 211 22.58 17.73 69.14
N VAL A 212 22.31 19.02 68.97
CA VAL A 212 21.59 19.53 67.80
C VAL A 212 22.41 19.43 66.52
N TYR A 213 23.75 19.50 66.60
CA TYR A 213 24.63 19.42 65.42
C TYR A 213 24.89 17.97 64.93
N ARG A 214 24.60 16.95 65.74
CA ARG A 214 24.81 15.52 65.41
C ARG A 214 23.54 14.76 65.03
N ALA A 215 22.36 15.39 65.11
CA ALA A 215 21.05 14.78 64.85
C ALA A 215 20.46 15.28 63.52
#